data_AF-A0A4V2XUW2-F1
#
_entry.id   AF-A0A4V2XUW2-F1
#
_cell.length_a   1.000
_cell.length_b   1.000
_cell.length_c   1.000
_cell.angle_alpha   90.00
_cell.angle_beta   90.00
_cell.angle_gamma   90.00
#
_symmetry.space_group_name_H-M   'P 1'
#
loop_
_entity.id
_entity.type
_entity.pdbx_description
1 polymer ?
#
loop_
_entity_poly.entity_id
_entity_poly.type
_entity_poly.pdbx_seq_one_letter_code
_entity_poly.pdbx_strand_id
1 'polypeptide(L)'
;MSSGTADLPDLTPNQINALVVLMVEARRLSNAELRELAGFPLTGKDNEKLVKLGLVETDRKRRPFSHELTDEGWRVMRELHGGTPPRAGGSASRSLFTLLASLRRGLDRLRISHGDFFGQTAGAGLDRAPA
;
A
#
# COMPACT_ATOMS: atom_id res chain seq x y z
N MET A 1 -13.98 23.07 -11.54
CA MET A 1 -13.03 21.94 -11.68
C MET A 1 -12.03 22.06 -10.54
N SER A 2 -12.28 21.38 -9.42
CA SER A 2 -11.35 21.32 -8.30
C SER A 2 -11.06 19.85 -8.07
N SER A 3 -9.99 19.34 -8.68
CA SER A 3 -9.42 18.06 -8.27
C SER A 3 -8.85 18.29 -6.88
N GLY A 4 -9.66 18.01 -5.86
CA GLY A 4 -9.19 17.99 -4.49
C GLY A 4 -8.08 16.94 -4.41
N THR A 5 -6.87 17.39 -4.12
CA THR A 5 -5.91 16.56 -3.38
C THR A 5 -6.72 16.04 -2.19
N ALA A 6 -7.16 14.78 -2.24
CA ALA A 6 -7.80 14.16 -1.10
C ALA A 6 -6.89 14.41 0.10
N ASP A 7 -7.45 14.86 1.22
CA ASP A 7 -6.71 15.06 2.46
C ASP A 7 -6.07 13.73 2.84
N LEU A 8 -4.84 13.53 2.37
CA LEU A 8 -4.07 12.34 2.67
C LEU A 8 -3.90 12.34 4.19
N PRO A 9 -4.29 11.25 4.88
CA PRO A 9 -4.19 11.21 6.32
C PRO A 9 -2.76 11.54 6.74
N ASP A 10 -2.61 12.31 7.81
CA ASP A 10 -1.29 12.60 8.37
C ASP A 10 -0.69 11.28 8.86
N LEU A 11 0.25 10.71 8.09
CA LEU A 11 0.88 9.43 8.35
C LEU A 11 2.34 9.62 8.72
N THR A 12 2.79 8.87 9.73
CA THR A 12 4.22 8.84 10.08
C THR A 12 5.02 8.12 9.00
N PRO A 13 6.35 8.33 8.92
CA PRO A 13 7.19 7.59 7.98
C PRO A 13 7.09 6.06 8.12
N ASN A 14 6.99 5.54 9.34
CA ASN A 14 6.80 4.10 9.56
C ASN A 14 5.44 3.60 9.05
N GLN A 15 4.37 4.38 9.24
CA GLN A 15 3.05 4.05 8.71
C GLN A 15 3.09 4.00 7.19
N ILE A 16 3.72 4.99 6.54
CA ILE A 16 3.90 5.01 5.08
C ILE A 16 4.69 3.79 4.61
N ASN A 17 5.84 3.49 5.24
CA ASN A 17 6.68 2.36 4.86
C ASN A 17 5.93 1.02 4.99
N ALA A 18 5.16 0.83 6.06
CA ALA A 18 4.36 -0.38 6.23
C ALA A 18 3.29 -0.52 5.13
N LEU A 19 2.57 0.56 4.79
CA LEU A 19 1.58 0.55 3.71
C LEU A 19 2.21 0.28 2.34
N VAL A 20 3.40 0.84 2.07
CA VAL A 20 4.16 0.58 0.84
C VAL A 20 4.52 -0.90 0.74
N VAL A 21 5.06 -1.51 1.79
CA VAL A 21 5.43 -2.94 1.77
C VAL A 21 4.20 -3.84 1.59
N LEU A 22 3.10 -3.55 2.29
CA LEU A 22 1.85 -4.30 2.14
C LEU A 22 1.28 -4.19 0.72
N MET A 23 1.38 -3.02 0.09
CA MET A 23 0.96 -2.80 -1.28
C MET A 23 1.84 -3.55 -2.29
N VAL A 24 3.17 -3.51 -2.10
CA VAL A 24 4.12 -4.17 -3.01
C VAL A 24 3.97 -5.69 -2.96
N GLU A 25 3.79 -6.26 -1.76
CA GLU A 25 3.58 -7.70 -1.59
C GLU A 25 2.17 -8.15 -1.97
N ALA A 26 1.21 -7.23 -1.98
CA ALA A 26 -0.19 -7.44 -2.38
C ALA A 26 -0.87 -8.68 -1.76
N ARG A 27 -0.50 -8.98 -0.52
CA ARG A 27 -1.01 -10.10 0.26
C ARG A 27 -0.94 -9.76 1.74
N ARG A 28 -1.60 -10.58 2.55
CA ARG A 28 -1.47 -10.53 4.01
C ARG A 28 -0.03 -10.88 4.46
N LEU A 29 0.55 -10.03 5.30
CA LEU A 29 1.89 -10.18 5.89
C LEU A 29 1.82 -10.25 7.41
N SER A 30 2.54 -11.18 8.02
CA SER A 30 2.76 -11.23 9.47
C SER A 30 3.72 -10.15 9.96
N ASN A 31 3.69 -9.87 11.26
CA ASN A 31 4.68 -8.98 11.89
C ASN A 31 6.14 -9.47 11.75
N ALA A 32 6.35 -10.78 11.58
CA ALA A 32 7.68 -11.33 11.32
C ALA A 32 8.15 -10.96 9.90
N GLU A 33 7.30 -11.17 8.90
CA GLU A 33 7.59 -10.79 7.50
C GLU A 33 7.75 -9.28 7.34
N LEU A 34 6.92 -8.47 8.00
CA LEU A 34 7.10 -7.01 7.99
C LEU A 34 8.43 -6.59 8.61
N ARG A 35 8.89 -7.26 9.66
CA ARG A 35 10.21 -6.96 10.23
C ARG A 35 11.35 -7.31 9.29
N GLU A 36 11.22 -8.37 8.50
CA GLU A 36 12.20 -8.76 7.48
C GLU A 36 12.20 -7.78 6.30
N LEU A 37 11.02 -7.43 5.78
CA LEU A 37 10.87 -6.62 4.56
C LEU A 37 10.97 -5.10 4.81
N ALA A 38 10.33 -4.61 5.87
CA ALA A 38 10.26 -3.20 6.22
C ALA A 38 11.28 -2.78 7.30
N GLY A 39 11.94 -3.75 7.94
CA GLY A 39 12.84 -3.52 9.07
C GLY A 39 12.14 -3.36 10.43
N PHE A 40 10.80 -3.35 10.47
CA PHE A 40 10.03 -3.22 11.71
C PHE A 40 8.65 -3.90 11.63
N PRO A 41 8.10 -4.38 12.76
CA PRO A 41 6.74 -4.92 12.82
C PRO A 41 5.69 -3.81 12.89
N LEU A 42 4.49 -4.04 12.35
CA LEU A 42 3.35 -3.12 12.47
C LEU A 42 2.54 -3.42 13.75
N THR A 43 2.88 -2.72 14.84
CA THR A 43 2.26 -2.97 16.15
C THR A 43 1.90 -1.67 16.89
N GLY A 44 1.18 -1.82 18.01
CA GLY A 44 0.84 -0.70 18.90
C GLY A 44 0.12 0.44 18.19
N LYS A 45 0.52 1.68 18.49
CA LYS A 45 -0.14 2.89 17.99
C LYS A 45 -0.14 3.02 16.47
N ASP A 46 0.89 2.52 15.79
CA ASP A 46 0.94 2.57 14.32
C ASP A 46 -0.13 1.64 13.73
N ASN A 47 -0.24 0.41 14.22
CA ASN A 47 -1.30 -0.51 13.80
C ASN A 47 -2.70 0.02 14.14
N GLU A 48 -2.90 0.49 15.37
CA GLU A 48 -4.17 1.02 15.85
C GLU A 48 -4.66 2.19 14.98
N LYS A 49 -3.76 3.12 14.62
CA LYS A 49 -4.10 4.25 13.76
C LYS A 49 -4.48 3.80 12.36
N LEU A 50 -3.71 2.90 11.74
CA LEU A 50 -4.00 2.43 10.38
C LEU A 50 -5.31 1.63 10.30
N VAL A 51 -5.61 0.83 11.32
CA VAL A 51 -6.90 0.12 11.44
C VAL A 51 -8.04 1.11 11.65
N LYS A 52 -7.86 2.11 12.54
CA LYS A 52 -8.88 3.15 12.79
C LYS A 52 -9.20 3.97 11.55
N LEU A 53 -8.20 4.26 10.73
CA LEU A 53 -8.36 4.94 9.44
C LEU A 53 -8.93 4.03 8.35
N GLY A 54 -9.15 2.74 8.64
CA GLY A 54 -9.68 1.77 7.69
C GLY A 54 -8.71 1.43 6.57
N LEU A 55 -7.40 1.68 6.72
CA LEU A 55 -6.39 1.45 5.68
C LEU A 55 -5.81 0.03 5.72
N VAL A 56 -5.85 -0.59 6.90
CA VAL A 56 -5.29 -1.92 7.14
C VAL A 56 -6.29 -2.77 7.90
N GLU A 57 -6.49 -4.00 7.46
CA GLU A 57 -7.12 -5.05 8.26
C GLU A 57 -6.03 -5.82 9.03
N THR A 58 -6.32 -6.18 10.28
CA THR A 58 -5.40 -7.01 11.09
C THR A 58 -6.08 -8.27 11.58
N ASP A 59 -5.54 -9.43 11.21
CA ASP A 59 -5.92 -10.69 11.81
C ASP A 59 -5.23 -10.85 13.17
N ARG A 60 -6.07 -10.91 14.23
CA ARG A 60 -5.65 -11.05 15.62
C ARG A 60 -5.94 -12.44 16.19
N LYS A 61 -6.44 -13.38 15.39
CA LYS A 61 -6.83 -14.73 15.83
C LYS A 61 -5.64 -15.57 16.30
N ARG A 62 -4.46 -15.37 15.69
CA ARG A 62 -3.20 -16.01 16.10
C ARG A 62 -2.03 -15.04 16.04
N ARG A 63 -1.04 -15.28 16.89
CA ARG A 63 0.26 -14.59 16.83
C ARG A 63 1.24 -15.38 15.94
N PRO A 64 2.16 -14.69 15.23
CA PRO A 64 2.24 -13.24 15.10
C PRO A 64 1.05 -12.67 14.32
N PHE A 65 0.54 -11.49 14.73
CA PHE A 65 -0.57 -10.84 14.02
C PHE A 65 -0.15 -10.52 12.59
N SER A 66 -1.13 -10.54 11.69
CA SER A 66 -0.92 -10.30 10.26
C SER A 66 -1.83 -9.21 9.73
N HIS A 67 -1.39 -8.57 8.66
CA HIS A 67 -1.89 -7.29 8.19
C HIS A 67 -2.03 -7.33 6.68
N GLU A 68 -3.09 -6.71 6.16
CA GLU A 68 -3.33 -6.58 4.73
C GLU A 68 -3.96 -5.20 4.47
N LEU A 69 -3.74 -4.65 3.28
CA LEU A 69 -4.45 -3.43 2.88
C LEU A 69 -5.93 -3.74 2.66
N THR A 70 -6.78 -2.86 3.16
CA THR A 70 -8.19 -2.81 2.76
C THR A 70 -8.32 -2.17 1.38
N ASP A 71 -9.50 -2.25 0.77
CA ASP A 71 -9.82 -1.53 -0.49
C ASP A 71 -9.54 -0.02 -0.39
N GLU A 72 -9.84 0.56 0.77
CA GLU A 72 -9.58 1.97 1.06
C GLU A 72 -8.08 2.26 1.21
N GLY A 73 -7.32 1.37 1.87
CA GLY A 73 -5.87 1.44 1.93
C GLY A 73 -5.22 1.41 0.55
N TRP A 74 -5.71 0.53 -0.32
CA TRP A 74 -5.30 0.47 -1.72
C TRP A 74 -5.62 1.77 -2.48
N ARG A 75 -6.80 2.36 -2.26
CA ARG A 75 -7.16 3.65 -2.87
C ARG A 75 -6.22 4.77 -2.44
N VAL A 76 -5.99 4.91 -1.13
CA VAL A 76 -5.09 5.92 -0.56
C VAL A 76 -3.65 5.75 -1.08
N MET A 77 -3.14 4.53 -1.17
CA MET A 77 -1.79 4.28 -1.69
C MET A 77 -1.65 4.65 -3.18
N ARG A 78 -2.68 4.40 -4.01
CA ARG A 78 -2.70 4.85 -5.40
C ARG A 78 -2.70 6.38 -5.51
N GLU A 79 -3.40 7.07 -4.61
CA GLU A 79 -3.39 8.53 -4.52
C GLU A 79 -2.05 9.06 -4.03
N LEU A 80 -1.43 8.41 -3.04
CA LEU A 80 -0.11 8.72 -2.51
C LEU A 80 0.97 8.73 -3.62
N HIS A 81 0.87 7.81 -4.58
CA HIS A 81 1.78 7.77 -5.73
C HIS A 81 1.66 8.98 -6.67
N GLY A 82 0.56 9.73 -6.62
CA GLY A 82 0.42 11.02 -7.31
C GLY A 82 0.60 12.24 -6.41
N GLY A 83 0.76 12.02 -5.10
CA GLY A 83 0.84 13.08 -4.10
C GLY A 83 2.23 13.71 -4.00
N THR A 84 2.27 14.91 -3.42
CA THR A 84 3.55 15.55 -3.06
C THR A 84 4.08 14.89 -1.78
N PRO A 85 5.38 14.55 -1.69
CA PRO A 85 5.95 13.97 -0.47
C PRO A 85 5.64 14.83 0.77
N PRO A 86 5.39 14.22 1.94
CA PRO A 86 5.09 14.95 3.15
C PRO A 86 6.22 15.93 3.48
N ARG A 87 5.87 17.18 3.84
CA ARG A 87 6.84 18.26 4.12
C ARG A 87 7.85 17.89 5.20
N ALA A 88 7.43 17.08 6.18
CA ALA A 88 8.26 16.59 7.29
C ALA A 88 9.12 15.36 6.94
N GLY A 89 9.06 14.85 5.71
CA GLY A 89 9.85 13.70 5.28
C GLY A 89 11.31 14.05 5.00
N GLY A 90 12.23 13.25 5.55
CA GLY A 90 13.65 13.29 5.21
C GLY A 90 13.93 12.91 3.75
N SER A 91 15.21 12.96 3.33
CA SER A 91 15.63 12.68 1.95
C SER A 91 15.17 11.32 1.44
N ALA A 92 15.19 10.27 2.28
CA ALA A 92 14.72 8.93 1.93
C ALA A 92 13.23 8.91 1.55
N SER A 93 12.37 9.59 2.31
CA SER A 93 10.94 9.70 2.00
C SER A 93 10.72 10.45 0.68
N ARG A 94 11.48 11.52 0.41
CA ARG A 94 11.37 12.25 -0.88
C ARG A 94 11.78 11.38 -2.07
N SER A 95 12.85 10.61 -1.95
CA SER A 95 13.30 9.68 -2.99
C SER A 95 12.27 8.59 -3.27
N LEU A 96 11.67 8.01 -2.21
CA LEU A 96 10.61 7.02 -2.35
C LEU A 96 9.41 7.58 -3.11
N PHE A 97 8.90 8.74 -2.72
CA PHE A 97 7.78 9.38 -3.42
C PHE A 97 8.13 9.74 -4.88
N THR A 98 9.38 10.12 -5.16
CA THR A 98 9.84 10.36 -6.53
C THR A 98 9.79 9.09 -7.37
N LEU A 99 10.24 7.96 -6.82
CA LEU A 99 10.19 6.65 -7.47
C LEU A 99 8.73 6.23 -7.73
N LEU A 100 7.87 6.34 -6.71
CA LEU A 100 6.45 5.99 -6.80
C LEU A 100 5.72 6.84 -7.85
N ALA A 101 6.01 8.14 -7.92
CA ALA A 101 5.47 9.02 -8.94
C ALA A 101 5.97 8.67 -10.35
N SER A 102 7.22 8.25 -10.49
CA SER A 102 7.77 7.78 -11.77
C SER A 102 7.12 6.47 -12.21
N LEU A 103 6.95 5.53 -11.29
CA LEU A 103 6.29 4.25 -11.53
C LEU A 103 4.85 4.46 -12.00
N ARG A 104 4.10 5.33 -11.33
CA ARG A 104 2.73 5.69 -11.74
C ARG A 104 2.67 6.21 -13.17
N ARG A 105 3.54 7.18 -13.52
CA ARG A 105 3.61 7.70 -14.89
C ARG A 105 3.94 6.63 -15.92
N GLY A 106 4.78 5.65 -15.54
CA GLY A 106 5.09 4.49 -16.38
C GLY A 106 3.87 3.59 -16.60
N LEU A 107 3.16 3.24 -15.53
CA LEU A 107 1.97 2.39 -15.59
C LEU A 107 0.82 3.06 -16.34
N ASP A 108 0.59 4.37 -16.13
CA ASP A 108 -0.38 5.17 -16.87
C ASP A 108 -0.10 5.15 -18.38
N ARG A 109 1.17 5.25 -18.79
CA ARG A 109 1.58 5.16 -20.21
C ARG A 109 1.32 3.78 -20.81
N LEU A 110 1.50 2.73 -20.02
CA LEU A 110 1.30 1.34 -20.43
C LEU A 110 -0.17 0.90 -20.35
N ARG A 111 -1.06 1.75 -19.80
CA ARG A 111 -2.47 1.43 -19.51
C ARG A 111 -2.65 0.18 -18.63
N ILE A 112 -1.67 -0.08 -17.76
CA ILE A 112 -1.74 -1.17 -16.78
C ILE A 112 -2.28 -0.59 -15.48
N SER A 113 -3.34 -1.18 -14.93
CA SER A 113 -3.82 -0.80 -13.61
C SER A 113 -2.76 -1.11 -12.55
N HIS A 114 -2.56 -0.21 -11.58
CA HIS A 114 -1.72 -0.51 -10.42
C HIS A 114 -2.22 -1.75 -9.66
N GLY A 115 -3.54 -1.98 -9.67
CA GLY A 115 -4.14 -3.20 -9.13
C GLY A 115 -3.65 -4.43 -9.89
N ASP A 116 -3.69 -4.42 -11.23
CA ASP A 116 -3.22 -5.55 -12.05
C ASP A 116 -1.70 -5.76 -11.92
N PHE A 117 -0.93 -4.68 -11.77
CA PHE A 117 0.52 -4.74 -11.63
C PHE A 117 0.99 -5.30 -10.29
N PHE A 118 0.35 -4.90 -9.18
CA PHE A 118 0.73 -5.34 -7.84
C PHE A 118 -0.05 -6.57 -7.37
N GLY A 119 -1.33 -6.72 -7.75
CA GLY A 119 -2.15 -7.86 -7.35
C GLY A 119 -3.54 -7.89 -7.99
N GLN A 120 -3.66 -8.44 -9.20
CA GLN A 120 -4.63 -9.49 -9.55
C GLN A 120 -4.70 -9.74 -11.06
N THR A 121 -4.04 -10.82 -11.48
CA THR A 121 -4.57 -11.69 -12.54
C THR A 121 -5.78 -12.44 -11.95
N ALA A 122 -6.93 -11.79 -11.87
CA ALA A 122 -8.21 -12.48 -11.69
C ALA A 122 -9.07 -12.21 -12.92
N GLY A 123 -8.77 -12.89 -14.02
CA GLY A 123 -9.57 -12.72 -15.25
C GLY A 123 -9.03 -13.24 -16.59
N ALA A 124 -8.01 -14.10 -16.64
CA ALA A 124 -7.66 -14.82 -17.89
C ALA A 124 -7.67 -16.35 -17.71
N GLY A 125 -8.46 -16.83 -16.74
CA GLY A 125 -8.77 -18.24 -16.53
C GLY A 125 -10.27 -18.49 -16.74
N LEU A 126 -10.83 -18.07 -17.87
CA LEU A 126 -12.05 -18.70 -18.37
C LEU A 126 -11.63 -19.98 -19.09
N ASP A 127 -11.54 -21.04 -18.28
CA ASP A 127 -12.15 -22.33 -18.55
C ASP A 127 -12.71 -22.48 -19.98
N ARG A 128 -11.83 -22.84 -20.93
CA ARG A 128 -12.23 -23.66 -22.07
C ARG A 128 -12.04 -25.10 -21.62
N ALA A 129 -13.12 -25.69 -21.16
CA ALA A 129 -13.23 -27.11 -20.90
C ALA A 129 -12.71 -27.93 -22.10
N PRO A 130 -12.04 -29.07 -21.87
CA PRO A 130 -11.72 -30.00 -22.95
C PRO A 130 -13.01 -30.65 -23.47
N ALA A 131 -13.15 -30.70 -24.79
CA ALA A 131 -14.05 -31.61 -25.49
C ALA A 131 -13.40 -32.97 -25.68
#